data_AF-A0A7X5DH37-F1
#
_entry.id   AF-A0A7X5DH37-F1
#
_cell.length_a   1.000
_cell.length_b   1.000
_cell.length_c   1.000
_cell.angle_alpha   90.00
_cell.angle_beta   90.00
_cell.angle_gamma   90.00
#
_symmetry.space_group_name_H-M   'P 1'
#
loop_
_entity.id
_entity.type
_entity.pdbx_description
1 polymer ?
#
loop_
_entity_poly.entity_id
_entity_poly.type
_entity_poly.pdbx_seq_one_letter_code
_entity_poly.pdbx_strand_id
1 'polypeptide(L)'
;MEIQKRKGKQVGRLTVTQQIDQKHQEDLQRLRGFRLLDDDFLTKCFEGDTASIELVLQIVLEKSDLKVLDVRTQVFVENLLNRSVRLDILATDSTGTKLNVEVQRSDKGAGRKRAR
;
A
#
# COMPACT_ATOMS: atom_id res chain seq x y z
N MET A 1 -35.87 14.48 47.71
CA MET A 1 -35.83 13.95 46.34
C MET A 1 -35.03 14.91 45.48
N GLU A 2 -33.74 14.67 45.31
CA GLU A 2 -32.91 15.45 44.38
C GLU A 2 -32.96 14.81 43.00
N ILE A 3 -33.53 15.53 42.05
CA ILE A 3 -33.60 15.09 40.65
C ILE A 3 -32.28 15.48 39.98
N GLN A 4 -31.40 14.50 39.79
CA GLN A 4 -30.20 14.66 38.98
C GLN A 4 -30.57 14.94 37.51
N LYS A 5 -30.30 16.16 37.04
CA LYS A 5 -30.32 16.49 35.60
C LYS A 5 -29.14 15.80 34.91
N ARG A 6 -29.40 14.67 34.26
CA ARG A 6 -28.48 14.07 33.28
C ARG A 6 -28.28 15.04 32.12
N LYS A 7 -27.11 15.66 32.01
CA LYS A 7 -26.68 16.39 30.80
C LYS A 7 -26.51 15.36 29.68
N GLY A 8 -27.48 15.31 28.77
CA GLY A 8 -27.37 14.58 27.51
C GLY A 8 -26.18 15.12 26.72
N LYS A 9 -25.22 14.24 26.42
CA LYS A 9 -24.05 14.55 25.59
C LYS A 9 -24.53 14.73 24.15
N GLN A 10 -24.75 15.98 23.74
CA GLN A 10 -25.11 16.33 22.38
C GLN A 10 -23.86 16.14 21.50
N VAL A 11 -23.78 15.00 20.81
CA VAL A 11 -22.73 14.75 19.81
C VAL A 11 -23.10 15.57 18.58
N GLY A 12 -22.54 16.78 18.49
CA GLY A 12 -22.82 17.73 17.42
C GLY A 12 -22.45 17.16 16.06
N ARG A 13 -23.38 17.24 15.11
CA ARG A 13 -23.17 16.89 13.70
C ARG A 13 -22.19 17.93 13.10
N LEU A 14 -20.99 17.48 12.72
CA LEU A 14 -19.99 18.33 12.06
C LEU A 14 -20.55 18.91 10.76
N THR A 15 -20.20 20.15 10.44
CA THR A 15 -20.53 20.74 9.14
C THR A 15 -19.71 20.06 8.03
N VAL A 16 -20.20 20.08 6.79
CA VAL A 16 -19.52 19.43 5.65
C VAL A 16 -18.06 19.90 5.51
N THR A 17 -17.81 21.19 5.72
CA THR A 17 -16.46 21.78 5.70
C THR A 17 -15.56 21.19 6.78
N GLN A 18 -16.06 21.04 8.01
CA GLN A 18 -15.30 20.43 9.11
C GLN A 18 -14.96 18.96 8.84
N GLN A 19 -15.86 18.23 8.17
CA GLN A 19 -15.61 16.84 7.76
C GLN A 19 -14.52 16.76 6.68
N ILE A 20 -14.52 17.69 5.72
CA ILE A 20 -13.48 17.77 4.68
C ILE A 20 -12.13 18.09 5.31
N ASP A 21 -12.06 19.09 6.19
CA ASP A 21 -10.83 19.47 6.86
C ASP A 21 -10.28 18.35 7.74
N GLN A 22 -11.15 17.64 8.48
CA GLN A 22 -10.74 16.47 9.25
C GLN A 22 -10.16 15.39 8.35
N LYS A 23 -10.85 15.03 7.25
CA LYS A 23 -10.36 14.04 6.29
C LYS A 23 -9.03 14.44 5.68
N HIS A 24 -8.87 15.71 5.33
CA HIS A 24 -7.62 16.26 4.80
C HIS A 24 -6.46 16.09 5.79
N GLN A 25 -6.67 16.41 7.07
CA GLN A 25 -5.65 16.23 8.11
C GLN A 25 -5.30 14.75 8.31
N GLU A 26 -6.29 13.85 8.27
CA GLU A 26 -6.04 12.41 8.33
C GLU A 26 -5.23 11.93 7.12
N ASP A 27 -5.55 12.42 5.91
CA ASP A 27 -4.81 12.09 4.69
C ASP A 27 -3.36 12.60 4.76
N LEU A 28 -3.11 13.80 5.27
CA LEU A 28 -1.74 14.30 5.50
C LEU A 28 -0.96 13.43 6.49
N GLN A 29 -1.60 12.94 7.55
CA GLN A 29 -0.95 12.02 8.48
C GLN A 29 -0.66 10.66 7.83
N ARG A 30 -1.57 10.14 6.99
CA ARG A 30 -1.33 8.93 6.19
C ARG A 30 -0.15 9.12 5.23
N LEU A 31 -0.10 10.26 4.52
CA LEU A 31 0.97 10.63 3.59
C LEU A 31 2.36 10.66 4.26
N ARG A 32 2.45 11.12 5.50
CA ARG A 32 3.72 11.10 6.27
C ARG A 32 4.26 9.69 6.55
N GLY A 33 3.38 8.69 6.54
CA GLY A 33 3.74 7.27 6.74
C GLY A 33 4.07 6.50 5.46
N PHE A 34 3.96 7.14 4.29
CA PHE A 34 4.28 6.49 3.01
C PHE A 34 5.79 6.33 2.83
N ARG A 35 6.19 5.15 2.35
CA ARG A 35 7.54 4.78 1.99
C ARG A 35 7.54 4.24 0.56
N LEU A 36 8.67 4.39 -0.12
CA LEU A 36 8.81 3.91 -1.50
C LEU A 36 8.44 2.42 -1.65
N LEU A 37 8.83 1.58 -0.69
CA LEU A 37 8.56 0.13 -0.69
C LEU A 37 7.14 -0.24 -0.23
N ASP A 38 6.24 0.73 -0.11
CA ASP A 38 4.84 0.46 0.11
C ASP A 38 4.20 -0.06 -1.17
N ASP A 39 3.48 -1.19 -1.09
CA ASP A 39 2.92 -1.87 -2.26
C ASP A 39 2.17 -0.91 -3.22
N ASP A 40 1.32 -0.04 -2.67
CA ASP A 40 0.54 0.93 -3.45
C ASP A 40 1.42 2.01 -4.10
N PHE A 41 2.44 2.50 -3.40
CA PHE A 41 3.30 3.58 -3.88
C PHE A 41 4.39 3.07 -4.81
N LEU A 42 5.04 1.97 -4.46
CA LEU A 42 5.97 1.22 -5.30
C LEU A 42 5.31 0.90 -6.65
N THR A 43 4.10 0.33 -6.62
CA THR A 43 3.40 -0.02 -7.85
C THR A 43 3.16 1.22 -8.70
N LYS A 44 2.70 2.33 -8.14
CA LYS A 44 2.45 3.55 -8.92
C LYS A 44 3.72 4.21 -9.44
N CYS A 45 4.85 4.07 -8.74
CA CYS A 45 6.13 4.59 -9.19
C CYS A 45 6.76 3.76 -10.31
N PHE A 46 6.57 2.44 -10.33
CA PHE A 46 7.35 1.52 -11.18
C PHE A 46 6.50 0.62 -12.09
N GLU A 47 5.18 0.76 -12.09
CA GLU A 47 4.28 0.07 -13.03
C GLU A 47 4.71 0.35 -14.49
N GLY A 48 5.13 -0.70 -15.18
CA GLY A 48 5.61 -0.63 -16.57
C GLY A 48 7.05 -0.13 -16.75
N ASP A 49 7.77 0.20 -15.67
CA ASP A 49 9.18 0.61 -15.72
C ASP A 49 10.10 -0.47 -15.15
N THR A 50 10.59 -1.33 -16.05
CA THR A 50 11.47 -2.46 -15.72
C THR A 50 12.87 -2.02 -15.30
N ALA A 51 13.40 -0.93 -15.87
CA ALA A 51 14.77 -0.50 -15.63
C ALA A 51 14.93 0.09 -14.22
N SER A 52 13.98 0.92 -13.80
CA SER A 52 14.01 1.53 -12.48
C SER A 52 13.82 0.50 -11.37
N ILE A 53 12.89 -0.45 -11.55
CA ILE A 53 12.67 -1.50 -10.55
C ILE A 53 13.83 -2.50 -10.51
N GLU A 54 14.50 -2.79 -11.63
CA GLU A 54 15.74 -3.59 -11.64
C GLU A 54 16.80 -2.97 -10.73
N LEU A 55 17.05 -1.66 -10.86
CA LEU A 55 18.02 -0.98 -10.01
C LEU A 55 17.64 -1.06 -8.53
N VAL A 56 16.37 -0.82 -8.20
CA VAL A 56 15.87 -0.94 -6.82
C VAL A 56 16.08 -2.35 -6.28
N LEU A 57 15.75 -3.38 -7.05
CA LEU A 57 15.91 -4.77 -6.64
C LEU A 57 17.39 -5.17 -6.49
N GLN A 58 18.27 -4.73 -7.39
CA GLN A 58 19.71 -4.96 -7.27
C GLN A 58 20.27 -4.37 -5.98
N ILE A 59 19.82 -3.18 -5.59
CA ILE A 59 20.23 -2.52 -4.34
C ILE A 59 19.68 -3.26 -3.12
N VAL A 60 18.36 -3.51 -3.08
CA VAL A 60 17.70 -4.08 -1.89
C VAL A 60 18.07 -5.54 -1.66
N LEU A 61 18.29 -6.32 -2.72
CA LEU A 61 18.66 -7.73 -2.64
C LEU A 61 20.17 -7.96 -2.69
N GLU A 62 20.98 -6.90 -2.77
CA GLU A 62 22.44 -6.95 -2.93
C GLU A 62 22.89 -7.86 -4.09
N LYS A 63 22.12 -7.84 -5.18
CA LYS A 63 22.27 -8.78 -6.31
C LYS A 63 22.43 -8.03 -7.63
N SER A 64 23.63 -7.52 -7.88
CA SER A 64 23.96 -6.68 -9.05
C SER A 64 23.82 -7.40 -10.40
N ASP A 65 23.79 -8.73 -10.41
CA ASP A 65 23.59 -9.54 -11.61
C ASP A 65 22.11 -9.83 -11.92
N LEU A 66 21.18 -9.31 -11.10
CA LEU A 66 19.74 -9.46 -11.30
C LEU A 66 19.28 -8.68 -12.54
N LYS A 67 18.46 -9.33 -13.36
CA LYS A 67 17.80 -8.75 -14.54
C LYS A 67 16.30 -8.92 -14.47
N VAL A 68 15.55 -7.84 -14.64
CA VAL A 68 14.09 -7.88 -14.65
C VAL A 68 13.60 -8.23 -16.05
N LEU A 69 12.81 -9.29 -16.14
CA LEU A 69 12.23 -9.81 -17.37
C LEU A 69 10.84 -9.23 -17.64
N ASP A 70 10.04 -9.08 -16.59
CA ASP A 70 8.67 -8.59 -16.69
C ASP A 70 8.21 -7.98 -15.36
N VAL A 71 7.35 -6.97 -15.45
CA VAL A 71 6.75 -6.28 -14.30
C VAL A 71 5.28 -6.17 -14.56
N ARG A 72 4.47 -6.74 -13.67
CA ARG A 72 3.02 -6.76 -13.81
C ARG A 72 2.35 -6.19 -12.58
N THR A 73 1.55 -5.17 -12.81
CA THR A 73 0.59 -4.72 -11.81
C THR A 73 -0.59 -5.66 -11.76
N GLN A 74 -0.85 -6.22 -10.60
CA GLN A 74 -2.02 -7.06 -10.35
C GLN A 74 -2.98 -6.31 -9.42
N VAL A 75 -4.17 -6.01 -9.94
CA VAL A 75 -5.25 -5.39 -9.14
C VAL A 75 -6.10 -6.50 -8.54
N PHE A 76 -6.04 -6.64 -7.22
CA PHE A 76 -6.86 -7.58 -6.46
C PHE A 76 -8.04 -6.86 -5.84
N VAL A 77 -9.21 -7.51 -5.89
CA VAL A 77 -10.34 -7.10 -5.07
C VAL A 77 -10.20 -7.84 -3.74
N GLU A 78 -9.80 -7.15 -2.68
CA GLU A 78 -9.67 -7.75 -1.34
C GLU A 78 -11.05 -8.09 -0.76
N ASN A 79 -12.04 -7.24 -1.00
CA ASN A 79 -13.46 -7.44 -0.71
C ASN A 79 -14.32 -6.45 -1.55
N LEU A 80 -15.65 -6.48 -1.43
CA LEU A 80 -16.56 -5.61 -2.20
C LEU A 80 -16.27 -4.09 -2.08
N LEU A 81 -15.55 -3.66 -1.04
CA LEU A 81 -15.26 -2.26 -0.74
C LEU A 81 -13.77 -1.89 -0.92
N ASN A 82 -12.86 -2.87 -0.94
CA ASN A 82 -11.43 -2.65 -0.95
C ASN A 82 -10.76 -3.33 -2.15
N ARG A 83 -9.88 -2.59 -2.81
CA ARG A 83 -8.96 -3.11 -3.82
C ARG A 83 -7.54 -2.94 -3.30
N SER A 84 -6.70 -3.95 -3.49
CA SER A 84 -5.25 -3.82 -3.33
C SER A 84 -4.57 -3.97 -4.68
N VAL A 85 -3.41 -3.36 -4.78
CA VAL A 85 -2.57 -3.42 -5.96
C VAL A 85 -1.23 -3.98 -5.54
N ARG A 86 -0.71 -4.90 -6.33
CA ARG A 86 0.56 -5.56 -6.08
C ARG A 86 1.45 -5.49 -7.32
N LEU A 87 2.72 -5.27 -7.09
CA LEU A 87 3.75 -5.38 -8.13
C LEU A 87 4.34 -6.80 -8.13
N ASP A 88 4.06 -7.56 -9.19
CA ASP A 88 4.62 -8.89 -9.43
C ASP A 88 5.75 -8.78 -10.46
N ILE A 89 6.95 -9.21 -10.07
CA ILE A 89 8.17 -8.99 -10.85
C ILE A 89 8.82 -10.33 -11.16
N LEU A 90 8.98 -10.63 -12.44
CA LEU A 90 9.76 -11.77 -12.90
C LEU A 90 11.18 -11.30 -13.20
N ALA A 91 12.16 -11.91 -12.55
CA ALA A 91 13.57 -11.62 -12.75
C ALA A 91 14.37 -12.89 -13.03
N THR A 92 15.60 -12.71 -13.49
CA THR A 92 16.62 -13.75 -13.66
C THR A 92 17.94 -13.26 -13.12
N ASP A 93 18.87 -14.17 -12.87
CA ASP A 93 20.26 -13.82 -12.59
C ASP A 93 21.23 -14.29 -13.68
N SER A 94 22.53 -14.07 -13.48
CA SER A 94 23.57 -14.46 -14.42
C SER A 94 23.66 -15.97 -14.69
N THR A 95 23.11 -16.79 -13.79
CA THR A 95 23.05 -18.25 -13.92
C THR A 95 21.82 -18.74 -14.68
N GLY A 96 20.89 -17.82 -15.02
CA GLY A 96 19.60 -18.14 -15.63
C GLY A 96 18.54 -18.59 -14.61
N THR A 97 18.80 -18.45 -13.31
CA THR A 97 17.84 -18.79 -12.27
C THR A 97 16.74 -17.75 -12.23
N LYS A 98 15.49 -18.18 -12.41
CA LYS A 98 14.32 -17.29 -12.36
C LYS A 98 13.89 -17.00 -10.92
N LEU A 99 13.58 -15.75 -10.64
CA LEU A 99 13.07 -15.26 -9.36
C LEU A 99 11.70 -14.60 -9.58
N ASN A 100 10.72 -14.95 -8.76
CA ASN A 100 9.48 -14.18 -8.64
C ASN A 100 9.62 -13.29 -7.40
N VAL A 101 9.61 -11.98 -7.60
CA VAL A 101 9.76 -11.00 -6.53
C VAL A 101 8.42 -10.30 -6.31
N GLU A 102 8.02 -10.26 -5.05
CA GLU A 102 6.79 -9.63 -4.60
C GLU A 102 7.12 -8.73 -3.41
N VAL A 103 6.71 -7.47 -3.47
CA VAL A 103 6.94 -6.51 -2.38
C VAL A 103 5.73 -6.49 -1.46
N GLN A 104 5.96 -6.63 -0.16
CA GLN A 104 4.92 -6.56 0.87
C GLN A 104 5.41 -5.72 2.06
N ARG A 105 4.55 -4.85 2.60
CA ARG A 105 4.81 -4.22 3.90
C ARG A 105 4.49 -5.17 5.06
N SER A 106 5.38 -5.26 6.04
CA SER A 106 5.24 -6.13 7.21
C SER A 106 4.05 -5.78 8.11
N ASP A 107 3.67 -4.50 8.19
CA ASP A 107 2.55 -4.02 9.02
C ASP A 107 1.16 -4.30 8.41
N LYS A 108 1.10 -4.60 7.11
CA LYS A 108 -0.11 -5.14 6.46
C LYS A 108 -0.22 -6.67 6.60
N GLY A 109 0.84 -7.35 7.06
CA GLY A 109 0.92 -8.82 7.19
C GLY A 109 0.77 -9.57 5.86
N ALA A 110 0.91 -10.90 5.87
CA ALA A 110 0.41 -11.74 4.78
C ALA A 110 -1.11 -11.46 4.66
N GLY A 111 -1.53 -10.82 3.57
CA GLY A 111 -2.79 -10.07 3.48
C GLY A 111 -4.07 -10.77 3.97
N ARG A 112 -5.09 -9.97 4.29
CA ARG A 112 -6.44 -10.44 4.68
C ARG A 112 -6.95 -11.51 3.69
N LYS A 113 -7.67 -12.51 4.21
CA LYS A 113 -8.27 -13.59 3.37
C LYS A 113 -9.09 -12.96 2.24
N ARG A 114 -8.69 -13.30 1.01
CA ARG A 114 -9.33 -12.84 -0.24
C ARG A 114 -10.66 -13.56 -0.44
N ALA A 115 -11.68 -12.86 -0.94
CA ALA A 115 -12.84 -13.52 -1.52
C ALA A 115 -12.36 -14.36 -2.72
N ARG A 116 -12.72 -15.64 -2.73
CA ARG A 116 -12.44 -16.58 -3.82
C ARG A 116 -13.74 -17.29 -4.16
#